data_AF-A0A540K6D7-F1
#
_entry.id   AF-A0A540K6D7-F1
#
_cell.length_a   1.000
_cell.length_b   1.000
_cell.length_c   1.000
_cell.angle_alpha   90.00
_cell.angle_beta   90.00
_cell.angle_gamma   90.00
#
_symmetry.space_group_name_H-M   'P 1'
#
loop_
_entity.id
_entity.type
_entity.pdbx_description
1 polymer ?
#
loop_
_entity_poly.entity_id
_entity_poly.type
_entity_poly.pdbx_seq_one_letter_code
_entity_poly.pdbx_strand_id
1 'polypeptide(L)'
;MEAVVASAPGKVLLTGGYLILERPNAGLVLSTNARFFAIVKPLYQPLKPDSWAWGWTDVKLTSPQLGRESIYKLSLKNLSLDYVSSGDSRNPFVEQAVQYCVAAARATVDKKNKDSLEKLLLHGNVSFSICFLSFK
;
A
#
# COMPACT_ATOMS: atom_id res chain seq x y z
N MET A 1 -14.68 13.20 6.07
CA MET A 1 -14.18 12.02 5.32
C MET A 1 -12.91 11.59 6.00
N GLU A 2 -12.89 10.38 6.56
CA GLU A 2 -11.86 9.95 7.52
C GLU A 2 -10.70 9.26 6.80
N ALA A 3 -9.47 9.62 7.15
CA ALA A 3 -8.27 8.98 6.65
C ALA A 3 -7.97 7.74 7.49
N VAL A 4 -7.68 6.60 6.85
CA VAL A 4 -7.25 5.40 7.58
C VAL A 4 -5.74 5.46 7.76
N VAL A 5 -5.27 5.33 9.00
CA VAL A 5 -3.85 5.34 9.35
C VAL A 5 -3.51 4.00 9.99
N ALA A 6 -2.53 3.30 9.41
CA ALA A 6 -1.94 2.09 9.97
C ALA A 6 -0.49 2.35 10.38
N SER A 7 -0.04 1.73 11.47
CA SER A 7 1.35 1.82 11.93
C SER A 7 1.94 0.45 12.21
N ALA A 8 3.22 0.24 11.85
CA ALA A 8 3.95 -1.00 12.14
C ALA A 8 5.35 -0.69 12.72
N PRO A 9 5.82 -1.44 13.74
CA PRO A 9 7.15 -1.26 14.29
C PRO A 9 8.23 -1.84 13.36
N GLY A 10 9.43 -1.25 13.37
CA GLY A 10 10.60 -1.83 12.74
C GLY A 10 11.12 -3.06 13.48
N LYS A 11 11.93 -3.88 12.79
CA LYS A 11 12.60 -5.07 13.36
C LYS A 11 14.11 -4.88 13.40
N VAL A 12 14.76 -5.34 14.47
CA VAL A 12 16.23 -5.33 14.60
C VAL A 12 16.71 -6.69 15.11
N LEU A 13 17.72 -7.24 14.43
CA LEU A 13 18.42 -8.46 14.86
C LEU A 13 19.45 -8.07 15.92
N LEU A 14 19.26 -8.53 17.15
CA LEU A 14 20.15 -8.24 18.29
C LEU A 14 21.33 -9.20 18.34
N THR A 15 21.08 -10.50 18.12
CA THR A 15 22.10 -11.55 18.08
C THR A 15 21.74 -12.62 17.07
N GLY A 16 22.72 -13.41 16.63
CA GLY A 16 22.57 -14.46 15.62
C GLY A 16 23.19 -14.12 14.26
N GLY A 17 23.43 -12.84 13.96
CA GLY A 17 24.18 -12.37 12.78
C GLY A 17 23.98 -13.22 11.52
N TYR A 18 25.09 -13.65 10.93
CA TYR A 18 25.07 -14.65 9.84
C TYR A 18 25.03 -16.10 10.35
N LEU A 19 25.27 -16.33 11.65
CA LEU A 19 25.25 -17.68 12.23
C LEU A 19 23.87 -18.33 12.10
N ILE A 20 22.79 -17.53 12.12
CA ILE A 20 21.41 -18.01 11.91
C ILE A 20 21.18 -18.68 10.55
N LEU A 21 22.08 -18.48 9.57
CA LEU A 21 22.01 -19.16 8.28
C LEU A 21 22.31 -20.67 8.41
N GLU A 22 23.07 -21.07 9.44
CA GLU A 22 23.40 -22.46 9.72
C GLU A 22 22.59 -22.99 10.89
N ARG A 23 21.77 -24.03 10.66
CA ARG A 23 21.06 -24.72 11.75
C ARG A 23 22.09 -25.48 12.60
N PRO A 24 21.98 -25.50 13.96
CA PRO A 24 20.81 -25.12 14.78
C PRO A 24 20.87 -23.70 15.37
N ASN A 25 21.70 -22.79 14.85
CA ASN A 25 21.91 -21.49 15.49
C ASN A 25 20.65 -20.62 15.42
N ALA A 26 20.21 -20.13 16.58
CA ALA A 26 19.08 -19.20 16.69
C ALA A 26 19.57 -17.74 16.71
N GLY A 27 18.72 -16.83 16.26
CA GLY A 27 18.90 -15.39 16.42
C GLY A 27 17.76 -14.77 17.22
N LEU A 28 18.02 -13.61 17.81
CA LEU A 28 17.04 -12.84 18.57
C LEU A 28 16.68 -11.57 17.81
N VAL A 29 15.41 -11.41 17.50
CA VAL A 29 14.87 -10.22 16.82
C VAL A 29 13.94 -9.49 17.77
N LEU A 30 14.14 -8.18 17.92
CA LEU A 30 13.29 -7.31 18.72
C LEU A 30 12.55 -6.31 17.83
N SER A 31 11.36 -5.93 18.27
CA SER A 31 10.64 -4.79 17.70
C SER A 31 11.24 -3.50 18.21
N THR A 32 11.23 -2.47 17.37
CA THR A 32 11.71 -1.13 17.72
C THR A 32 10.55 -0.18 17.92
N ASN A 33 10.81 0.91 18.65
CA ASN A 33 9.88 2.03 18.75
C ASN A 33 9.83 2.87 17.45
N ALA A 34 10.73 2.63 16.49
CA ALA A 34 10.66 3.20 15.15
C ALA A 34 9.41 2.67 14.46
N ARG A 35 8.51 3.54 14.03
CA ARG A 35 7.26 3.13 13.37
C ARG A 35 7.15 3.67 11.96
N PHE A 36 6.65 2.80 11.10
CA PHE A 36 6.26 3.06 9.74
C PHE A 36 4.78 3.38 9.74
N PHE A 37 4.37 4.42 9.01
CA PHE A 37 2.98 4.80 8.87
C PHE A 37 2.55 4.68 7.42
N ALA A 38 1.39 4.04 7.22
CA ALA A 38 0.69 4.00 5.95
C ALA A 38 -0.64 4.72 6.13
N ILE A 39 -0.88 5.74 5.31
CA ILE A 39 -2.07 6.57 5.35
C ILE A 39 -2.82 6.38 4.04
N VAL A 40 -4.10 6.03 4.14
CA VAL A 40 -4.99 5.88 2.99
C VAL A 40 -6.03 6.99 3.04
N LYS A 41 -6.10 7.78 1.97
CA LYS A 41 -7.06 8.89 1.82
C LYS A 41 -7.80 8.77 0.48
N PRO A 42 -9.09 9.10 0.44
CA PRO A 42 -9.78 9.31 -0.83
C PRO A 42 -9.25 10.59 -1.51
N LEU A 43 -8.99 10.54 -2.81
CA LEU A 43 -8.44 11.62 -3.62
C LEU A 43 -9.48 12.67 -4.04
N TYR A 44 -10.75 12.27 -4.21
CA TYR A 44 -11.85 13.15 -4.60
C TYR A 44 -13.10 12.91 -3.75
N GLN A 45 -14.00 13.90 -3.71
CA GLN A 45 -15.38 13.70 -3.26
C GLN A 45 -16.08 12.66 -4.15
N PRO A 46 -17.07 11.91 -3.63
CA PRO A 46 -17.73 10.83 -4.37
C PRO A 46 -18.21 11.34 -5.73
N LEU A 47 -17.59 10.83 -6.79
CA LEU A 47 -18.01 11.13 -8.16
C LEU A 47 -19.44 10.64 -8.35
N LYS A 48 -20.24 11.42 -9.11
CA LYS A 48 -21.60 11.04 -9.47
C LYS A 48 -21.58 9.64 -10.12
N PRO A 49 -22.56 8.77 -9.79
CA PRO A 49 -22.59 7.37 -10.21
C PRO A 49 -22.63 7.14 -11.73
N ASP A 50 -22.81 8.19 -12.54
CA ASP A 50 -22.96 8.11 -14.00
C ASP A 50 -21.64 8.23 -14.77
N SER A 51 -20.51 8.48 -14.10
CA SER A 51 -19.19 8.47 -14.74
C SER A 51 -18.56 7.08 -14.63
N TRP A 52 -19.10 6.13 -15.41
CA TRP A 52 -18.54 4.78 -15.58
C TRP A 52 -17.25 4.81 -16.39
N ALA A 53 -16.21 5.46 -15.86
CA ALA A 53 -14.85 5.35 -16.38
C ALA A 53 -14.28 3.97 -16.00
N TRP A 54 -14.76 2.96 -16.73
CA TRP A 54 -14.18 1.65 -17.02
C TRP A 54 -13.14 1.12 -16.02
N GLY A 55 -13.51 0.22 -15.10
CA GLY A 55 -12.63 -0.82 -14.50
C GLY A 55 -11.26 -0.43 -13.88
N TRP A 56 -10.94 0.85 -13.84
CA TRP A 56 -9.65 1.42 -13.49
C TRP A 56 -9.86 2.46 -12.39
N THR A 57 -9.04 2.39 -11.34
CA THR A 57 -9.04 3.35 -10.24
C THR A 57 -7.73 4.15 -10.26
N ASP A 58 -7.80 5.48 -10.15
CA ASP A 58 -6.59 6.28 -10.03
C ASP A 58 -6.00 6.14 -8.62
N VAL A 59 -4.71 5.85 -8.56
CA VAL A 59 -3.96 5.64 -7.33
C VAL A 59 -2.81 6.64 -7.27
N LYS A 60 -2.84 7.55 -6.30
CA LYS A 60 -1.71 8.46 -6.03
C LYS A 60 -0.88 7.90 -4.90
N LEU A 61 0.34 7.50 -5.22
CA LEU A 61 1.34 7.09 -4.25
C LEU A 61 2.24 8.27 -3.89
N THR A 62 2.37 8.58 -2.61
CA THR A 62 3.28 9.60 -2.10
C THR A 62 4.26 8.96 -1.13
N SER A 63 5.57 9.12 -1.39
CA SER A 63 6.64 8.69 -0.50
C SER A 63 7.43 9.93 -0.05
N PRO A 64 7.07 10.55 1.09
CA PRO A 64 7.74 11.74 1.58
C PRO A 64 9.24 11.54 1.82
N GLN A 65 9.65 10.34 2.24
CA GLN A 65 11.05 10.02 2.53
C GLN A 65 11.93 9.99 1.29
N LEU A 66 11.35 9.62 0.14
CA LEU A 66 12.05 9.60 -1.13
C LEU A 66 11.83 10.89 -1.93
N GLY A 67 10.99 11.81 -1.43
CA GLY A 67 10.57 13.00 -2.17
C GLY A 67 9.86 12.66 -3.48
N ARG A 68 9.19 11.51 -3.56
CA ARG A 68 8.58 10.99 -4.80
C ARG A 68 7.07 10.93 -4.70
N GLU A 69 6.42 11.36 -5.78
CA GLU A 69 5.00 11.16 -6.02
C GLU A 69 4.81 10.45 -7.36
N SER A 70 4.02 9.39 -7.34
CA SER A 70 3.75 8.56 -8.51
C SER A 70 2.25 8.35 -8.65
N ILE A 71 1.75 8.48 -9.87
CA ILE A 71 0.34 8.27 -10.19
C ILE A 71 0.23 7.00 -11.02
N TYR A 72 -0.68 6.13 -10.59
CA TYR A 72 -0.94 4.84 -11.21
C TYR A 72 -2.43 4.66 -11.49
N LYS A 73 -2.74 3.74 -12.40
CA LYS A 73 -4.08 3.21 -12.65
C LYS A 73 -4.13 1.76 -12.22
N LEU A 74 -5.03 1.44 -11.30
CA LEU A 74 -5.24 0.09 -10.79
C LEU A 74 -6.38 -0.56 -11.57
N SER A 75 -6.12 -1.67 -12.26
CA SER A 75 -7.16 -2.53 -12.82
C SER A 75 -7.76 -3.39 -11.72
N LEU A 76 -9.05 -3.22 -11.44
CA LEU A 76 -9.73 -4.10 -10.49
C LEU A 76 -9.98 -5.49 -11.08
N LYS A 77 -9.99 -5.70 -12.40
CA LYS A 77 -10.19 -7.06 -12.95
C LYS A 77 -8.94 -7.92 -12.80
N ASN A 78 -7.79 -7.36 -13.18
CA ASN A 78 -6.53 -8.10 -13.24
C ASN A 78 -5.63 -7.88 -12.02
N LEU A 79 -6.02 -6.98 -11.09
CA LEU A 79 -5.19 -6.52 -9.99
C LEU A 79 -3.85 -5.95 -10.45
N SER A 80 -3.77 -5.48 -11.71
CA SER A 80 -2.58 -4.91 -12.30
C SER A 80 -2.52 -3.40 -12.05
N LEU A 81 -1.30 -2.89 -11.92
CA LEU A 81 -1.04 -1.47 -11.69
C LEU A 81 -0.26 -0.92 -12.88
N ASP A 82 -0.86 0.02 -13.59
CA ASP A 82 -0.27 0.66 -14.75
C ASP A 82 0.20 2.07 -14.37
N TYR A 83 1.48 2.34 -14.60
CA TYR A 83 2.06 3.64 -14.31
C TYR A 83 1.65 4.67 -15.35
N VAL A 84 1.12 5.82 -14.92
CA VAL A 84 0.51 6.83 -15.81
C VAL A 84 1.54 7.85 -16.31
N SER A 85 2.69 7.98 -15.66
CA SER A 85 3.70 9.00 -16.03
C SER A 85 4.82 8.43 -16.91
N SER A 86 5.42 9.27 -17.74
CA SER A 86 6.48 8.94 -18.71
C SER A 86 7.90 9.10 -18.14
N GLY A 87 8.09 8.78 -16.85
CA GLY A 87 9.38 8.95 -16.14
C GLY A 87 9.91 7.66 -15.49
N ASP A 88 11.23 7.55 -15.37
CA ASP A 88 11.96 6.36 -14.94
C ASP A 88 11.98 6.16 -13.40
N SER A 89 10.85 6.41 -12.74
CA SER A 89 10.74 6.41 -11.27
C SER A 89 9.87 5.26 -10.71
N ARG A 90 9.68 4.20 -11.49
CA ARG A 90 8.94 3.01 -11.06
C ARG A 90 9.65 2.33 -9.89
N ASN A 91 8.87 1.87 -8.93
CA ASN A 91 9.40 1.10 -7.81
C ASN A 91 8.61 -0.21 -7.70
N PRO A 92 9.20 -1.34 -8.15
CA PRO A 92 8.48 -2.62 -8.18
C PRO A 92 8.06 -3.07 -6.79
N PHE A 93 8.81 -2.72 -5.74
CA PHE A 93 8.45 -3.06 -4.37
C PHE A 93 7.17 -2.37 -3.92
N VAL A 94 6.98 -1.10 -4.30
CA VAL A 94 5.77 -0.36 -3.91
C VAL A 94 4.58 -0.76 -4.76
N GLU A 95 4.79 -0.99 -6.06
CA GLU A 95 3.75 -1.49 -6.96
C GLU A 95 3.22 -2.84 -6.47
N GLN A 96 4.11 -3.79 -6.18
CA GLN A 96 3.73 -5.09 -5.62
C GLN A 96 3.03 -4.94 -4.27
N ALA A 97 3.51 -4.07 -3.39
CA ALA A 97 2.87 -3.85 -2.09
C ALA A 97 1.41 -3.41 -2.26
N VAL A 98 1.13 -2.45 -3.15
CA VAL A 98 -0.26 -2.00 -3.40
C VAL A 98 -1.10 -3.13 -4.03
N GLN A 99 -0.55 -3.87 -5.00
CA GLN A 99 -1.24 -5.02 -5.60
C GLN A 99 -1.61 -6.09 -4.56
N TYR A 100 -0.66 -6.48 -3.71
CA TYR A 100 -0.88 -7.46 -2.66
C TYR A 100 -1.86 -6.95 -1.59
N CYS A 101 -1.82 -5.67 -1.24
CA CYS A 101 -2.79 -5.10 -0.31
C CYS A 101 -4.23 -5.22 -0.84
N VAL A 102 -4.46 -4.90 -2.12
CA VAL A 102 -5.79 -5.02 -2.73
C VAL A 102 -6.20 -6.48 -2.87
N ALA A 103 -5.27 -7.37 -3.25
CA ALA A 103 -5.52 -8.80 -3.33
C ALA A 103 -5.88 -9.39 -1.95
N ALA A 104 -5.14 -9.03 -0.90
CA ALA A 104 -5.39 -9.44 0.47
C ALA A 104 -6.75 -8.94 0.97
N ALA A 105 -7.08 -7.67 0.71
CA ALA A 105 -8.39 -7.11 1.06
C ALA A 105 -9.54 -7.88 0.39
N ARG A 106 -9.40 -8.25 -0.89
CA ARG A 106 -10.39 -9.08 -1.59
C ARG A 106 -10.50 -10.50 -1.05
N ALA A 107 -9.39 -11.07 -0.57
CA ALA A 107 -9.36 -12.40 0.00
C ALA A 107 -9.93 -12.45 1.42
N THR A 108 -9.77 -11.39 2.21
CA THR A 108 -10.26 -11.30 3.59
C THR A 108 -11.71 -10.84 3.70
N VAL A 109 -12.23 -10.10 2.72
CA VAL A 109 -13.62 -9.63 2.75
C VAL A 109 -14.60 -10.74 2.35
N ASP A 110 -15.61 -10.95 3.20
CA ASP A 110 -16.69 -11.92 2.99
C ASP A 110 -17.41 -11.70 1.66
N LYS A 111 -17.92 -12.79 1.05
CA LYS A 111 -18.64 -12.74 -0.25
C LYS A 111 -19.76 -11.69 -0.28
N LYS A 112 -20.43 -11.43 0.84
CA LYS A 112 -21.51 -10.45 0.98
C LYS A 112 -21.03 -9.00 0.88
N ASN A 113 -19.78 -8.73 1.24
CA ASN A 113 -19.19 -7.39 1.32
C ASN A 113 -18.25 -7.09 0.14
N LYS A 114 -17.98 -8.07 -0.75
CA LYS A 114 -17.12 -7.89 -1.92
C LYS A 114 -17.61 -6.79 -2.86
N ASP A 115 -18.90 -6.76 -3.16
CA ASP A 115 -19.49 -5.73 -4.02
C ASP A 115 -19.38 -4.33 -3.41
N SER A 116 -19.45 -4.24 -2.07
CA SER A 116 -19.26 -2.97 -1.35
C SER A 116 -17.81 -2.51 -1.40
N LEU A 117 -16.85 -3.44 -1.27
CA LEU A 117 -15.43 -3.14 -1.42
C LEU A 117 -15.11 -2.68 -2.84
N GLU A 118 -15.62 -3.36 -3.87
CA GLU A 118 -15.40 -2.96 -5.26
C GLU A 118 -16.00 -1.60 -5.56
N LYS A 119 -17.20 -1.31 -5.05
CA LYS A 119 -17.79 0.03 -5.10
C LYS A 119 -16.88 1.05 -4.42
N LEU A 120 -16.37 0.78 -3.22
CA LEU A 120 -15.47 1.70 -2.52
C LEU A 120 -14.17 1.96 -3.29
N LEU A 121 -13.59 0.92 -3.89
CA LEU A 121 -12.38 1.05 -4.71
C LEU A 121 -12.64 1.75 -6.05
N LEU A 122 -13.83 1.61 -6.64
CA LEU A 122 -14.23 2.31 -7.86
C LEU A 122 -14.62 3.77 -7.61
N HIS A 123 -15.28 4.05 -6.48
CA HIS A 123 -15.71 5.40 -6.09
C HIS A 123 -14.56 6.23 -5.51
N GLY A 124 -13.60 5.58 -4.85
CA GLY A 124 -12.47 6.22 -4.22
C GLY A 124 -11.25 6.09 -5.11
N ASN A 125 -10.91 7.14 -5.85
CA ASN A 125 -9.52 7.34 -6.25
C ASN A 125 -8.69 7.31 -4.95
N VAL A 126 -7.74 6.38 -4.82
CA VAL A 126 -7.07 6.10 -3.53
C VAL A 126 -5.71 6.78 -3.50
N SER A 127 -5.47 7.63 -2.51
CA SER A 127 -4.14 8.12 -2.20
C SER A 127 -3.53 7.24 -1.12
N PHE A 128 -2.41 6.60 -1.45
CA PHE A 128 -1.55 5.95 -0.46
C PHE A 128 -0.38 6.88 -0.16
N SER A 129 -0.23 7.28 1.09
CA SER A 129 0.99 7.93 1.57
C SER A 129 1.70 6.99 2.53
N ILE A 130 2.91 6.58 2.16
CA ILE A 130 3.76 5.75 3.01
C ILE A 130 4.88 6.65 3.53
N CYS A 131 4.89 6.88 4.84
CA CYS A 131 5.86 7.71 5.51
C CYS A 131 6.51 6.90 6.62
N PHE A 132 7.84 6.79 6.66
CA PHE A 132 8.47 6.53 7.95
C PHE A 132 8.75 7.87 8.61
N LEU A 133 8.49 7.93 9.91
CA LEU A 133 9.20 8.89 10.74
C LEU A 133 10.64 8.39 10.91
N SER A 134 11.59 9.15 10.37
CA SER A 134 12.96 9.12 10.87
C SER A 134 12.93 9.65 12.30
N PHE A 135 13.55 8.94 13.23
CA PHE A 135 13.84 9.48 14.55
C PHE A 135 14.61 10.79 14.36
N LYS A 136 14.11 11.85 14.97
CA LYS A 136 14.88 13.06 15.22
C LYS A 136 15.53 12.92 16.59
#